data_AF-A0A2N1SR67-F1
#
_entry.id   AF-A0A2N1SR67-F1
#
_cell.length_a   1.000
_cell.length_b   1.000
_cell.length_c   1.000
_cell.angle_alpha   90.00
_cell.angle_beta   90.00
_cell.angle_gamma   90.00
#
_symmetry.space_group_name_H-M   'P 1'
#
loop_
_entity.id
_entity.type
_entity.pdbx_description
1 polymer ?
#
loop_
_entity_poly.entity_id
_entity_poly.type
_entity_poly.pdbx_seq_one_letter_code
_entity_poly.pdbx_strand_id
1 'polypeptide(L)' 'MDKTTRFGIEIEMTGITRKDAALAAQTVLGGTLAYGGSYYDTYELKTFDGRTWKFT' A
#
# COMPACT_ATOMS: atom_id res chain seq x y z
N MET A 1 -24.14 -4.01 20.35
CA MET A 1 -23.26 -3.28 19.42
C MET A 1 -22.18 -4.25 18.98
N ASP A 2 -22.22 -4.68 17.72
CA ASP A 2 -21.15 -5.49 17.13
C ASP A 2 -19.88 -4.64 17.05
N LYS A 3 -18.76 -5.17 17.55
CA LYS A 3 -17.46 -4.50 17.55
C LYS A 3 -16.68 -5.06 16.37
N THR A 4 -16.66 -4.33 15.25
CA THR A 4 -15.86 -4.71 14.08
C THR A 4 -14.37 -4.64 14.41
N THR A 5 -13.74 -5.79 14.61
CA THR A 5 -12.28 -5.90 14.76
C THR A 5 -11.62 -5.62 13.43
N ARG A 6 -10.69 -4.65 13.41
CA ARG A 6 -9.83 -4.37 12.25
C ARG A 6 -8.46 -5.01 12.51
N PHE A 7 -7.92 -5.70 11.52
CA PHE A 7 -6.55 -6.19 11.53
C PHE A 7 -5.77 -5.55 10.37
N GLY A 8 -4.47 -5.33 10.59
CA GLY A 8 -3.53 -4.88 9.58
C GLY A 8 -2.61 -6.01 9.15
N ILE A 9 -1.97 -5.85 7.99
CA ILE A 9 -0.92 -6.74 7.49
C ILE A 9 0.27 -5.84 7.13
N GLU A 10 1.47 -6.25 7.55
CA GLU A 10 2.73 -5.63 7.15
C GLU A 10 3.57 -6.66 6.41
N ILE A 11 4.18 -6.25 5.30
CA ILE A 11 5.04 -7.09 4.47
C ILE A 11 6.30 -6.29 4.20
N GLU A 12 7.45 -6.87 4.54
CA GLU A 12 8.75 -6.30 4.21
C GLU A 12 9.18 -6.74 2.80
N MET A 13 9.53 -5.78 1.96
CA MET A 13 10.01 -6.02 0.60
C MET A 13 11.45 -5.54 0.47
N THR A 14 12.37 -6.48 0.32
CA THR A 14 13.81 -6.19 0.27
C THR A 14 14.35 -6.37 -1.14
N GLY A 15 15.44 -5.66 -1.46
CA GLY A 15 16.12 -5.77 -2.76
C GLY A 15 15.45 -5.03 -3.93
N ILE A 16 14.35 -4.31 -3.69
CA ILE A 16 13.64 -3.50 -4.70
C ILE A 16 13.36 -2.10 -4.17
N THR A 17 13.10 -1.15 -5.08
CA THR A 17 12.73 0.21 -4.69
C THR A 17 11.28 0.26 -4.17
N ARG A 18 10.94 1.29 -3.38
CA ARG A 18 9.55 1.53 -2.92
C ARG A 18 8.56 1.63 -4.07
N LYS A 19 8.98 2.25 -5.18
CA LYS A 19 8.19 2.36 -6.40
C LYS A 19 7.90 0.97 -6.99
N ASP A 20 8.94 0.14 -7.11
CA ASP A 20 8.79 -1.22 -7.66
C ASP A 20 7.93 -2.10 -6.76
N ALA A 21 8.11 -1.98 -5.45
CA ALA A 21 7.26 -2.59 -4.43
C ALA A 21 5.78 -2.21 -4.61
N ALA A 22 5.50 -0.91 -4.78
CA ALA A 22 4.14 -0.41 -4.95
C ALA A 22 3.52 -0.83 -6.30
N LEU A 23 4.31 -0.85 -7.38
CA LEU A 23 3.88 -1.35 -8.69
C LEU A 23 3.60 -2.86 -8.65
N ALA A 24 4.47 -3.65 -8.02
CA ALA A 24 4.27 -5.08 -7.84
C ALA A 24 2.97 -5.35 -7.06
N ALA A 25 2.74 -4.64 -5.96
CA ALA A 25 1.52 -4.76 -5.18
C ALA A 25 0.26 -4.38 -6.00
N GLN A 26 0.34 -3.33 -6.82
CA GLN A 26 -0.76 -2.92 -7.70
C GLN A 26 -1.15 -4.03 -8.70
N THR A 27 -0.21 -4.85 -9.17
CA THR A 27 -0.53 -5.97 -10.09
C THR A 27 -1.45 -7.03 -9.48
N VAL A 28 -1.45 -7.15 -8.14
CA VAL A 28 -2.24 -8.15 -7.40
C VAL A 28 -3.48 -7.53 -6.78
N LEU A 29 -3.33 -6.37 -6.14
CA LEU A 29 -4.40 -5.71 -5.39
C LEU A 29 -5.30 -4.83 -6.28
N GLY A 30 -4.82 -4.44 -7.45
CA GLY A 30 -5.46 -3.45 -8.31
C GLY A 30 -5.52 -2.06 -7.68
N GLY A 31 -6.36 -1.19 -8.22
CA GLY A 31 -6.58 0.16 -7.71
C GLY A 31 -5.65 1.23 -8.29
N THR A 32 -5.66 2.41 -7.66
CA THR A 32 -4.94 3.58 -8.14
C THR A 32 -3.71 3.84 -7.29
N LEU A 33 -2.54 3.82 -7.94
CA LEU A 33 -1.26 4.14 -7.35
C LEU A 33 -0.98 5.64 -7.52
N ALA A 34 -0.64 6.30 -6.42
CA ALA A 34 -0.20 7.70 -6.42
C ALA A 34 1.14 7.83 -5.70
N TYR A 35 1.98 8.73 -6.21
CA TYR A 35 3.14 9.19 -5.47
C TYR A 35 2.67 10.19 -4.41
N GLY A 36 2.80 9.81 -3.13
CA GLY A 36 2.32 10.58 -1.99
C GLY A 36 3.21 11.77 -1.66
N GLY A 37 4.49 11.75 -2.09
CA GLY A 37 5.45 12.83 -1.89
C GLY A 37 5.72 13.12 -0.41
N SER A 38 6.80 12.58 0.13
CA SER A 38 7.20 12.81 1.52
C SER A 38 8.73 12.70 1.69
N TYR A 39 9.24 12.92 2.91
CA TYR A 39 10.64 12.65 3.25
C TYR A 39 11.08 11.20 2.99
N TYR A 40 10.13 10.27 2.89
CA TYR A 40 10.37 8.83 2.72
C TYR A 40 10.00 8.31 1.33
N ASP A 41 9.80 9.18 0.33
CA ASP A 41 9.37 8.80 -1.02
C ASP A 41 8.16 7.86 -1.02
N THR A 42 7.13 8.22 -0.23
CA THR A 42 5.99 7.35 0.00
C THR A 42 5.13 7.17 -1.24
N TYR A 43 4.75 5.92 -1.52
CA TYR A 43 3.69 5.60 -2.48
C TYR A 43 2.43 5.14 -1.75
N GLU A 44 1.27 5.54 -2.27
CA GLU A 44 -0.04 5.15 -1.75
C GLU A 44 -0.86 4.43 -2.82
N LEU A 45 -1.29 3.20 -2.53
CA LEU A 45 -2.19 2.42 -3.38
C LEU A 45 -3.57 2.38 -2.75
N LYS A 46 -4.54 3.02 -3.40
CA LYS A 46 -5.96 2.98 -3.00
C LYS A 46 -6.66 1.84 -3.74
N THR A 47 -7.09 0.82 -3.00
CA THR A 47 -7.73 -0.39 -3.52
C THR A 47 -9.26 -0.26 -3.51
N PHE A 48 -9.94 -1.08 -4.31
CA PHE A 48 -11.39 -0.97 -4.53
C PHE A 48 -12.25 -1.30 -3.31
N ASP A 49 -11.68 -2.01 -2.34
CA ASP A 49 -12.30 -2.33 -1.05
C ASP A 49 -12.19 -1.18 -0.02
N GLY A 50 -11.66 -0.02 -0.44
CA GLY A 50 -11.51 1.17 0.40
C GLY A 50 -10.28 1.16 1.31
N ARG A 51 -9.36 0.19 1.15
CA ARG A 51 -8.08 0.20 1.86
C ARG A 51 -7.04 1.09 1.17
N THR A 52 -6.11 1.60 1.96
CA THR A 52 -4.93 2.32 1.47
C THR A 52 -3.69 1.61 1.96
N TRP A 53 -2.85 1.17 1.03
CA TRP A 53 -1.54 0.59 1.30
C TRP A 53 -0.46 1.65 1.13
N LYS A 54 0.46 1.74 2.09
CA LYS A 54 1.57 2.71 2.08
C LYS A 54 2.89 1.98 1.91
N PHE A 55 3.74 2.50 1.04
CA PHE A 55 5.09 2.00 0.79
C PHE A 55 6.06 3.12 1.16
N THR A 56 6.77 2.97 2.28
CA THR A 56 7.62 4.00 2.94
C THR A 56 9.03 3.51 3.16
#